data_AF-A0A917YZM2-F1
#
_entry.id   AF-A0A917YZM2-F1
#
_cell.length_a   1.000
_cell.length_b   1.000
_cell.length_c   1.000
_cell.angle_alpha   90.00
_cell.angle_beta   90.00
_cell.angle_gamma   90.00
#
_symmetry.space_group_name_H-M   'P 1'
#
loop_
_entity.id
_entity.type
_entity.pdbx_description
1 polymer ?
#
loop_
_entity_poly.entity_id
_entity_poly.type
_entity_poly.pdbx_seq_one_letter_code
_entity_poly.pdbx_strand_id
1 'polypeptide(L)'
;MLRLKGADTTPGHEGDEWEGARVKEIIELIGEALDFVGVLVIAAGTLIAGVTFALRYARTRRATGFYPAFRQGVGRAILLGLELLVAADIIRTVAVSPTFQSVGVLAVIVAVRTFLSFSLQVELEGRLPWQPRPAAGPPPSGG
;
A
#
# COMPACT_ATOMS: atom_id res chain seq x y z
N MET A 1 -1.18 71.87 1.44
CA MET A 1 -1.63 70.90 2.46
C MET A 1 -1.46 69.51 1.87
N LEU A 2 -0.30 68.91 2.10
CA LEU A 2 0.07 67.56 1.67
C LEU A 2 -0.64 66.54 2.57
N ARG A 3 -1.51 65.72 2.01
CA ARG A 3 -1.85 64.41 2.58
C ARG A 3 -1.70 63.39 1.48
N LEU A 4 -0.48 62.85 1.42
CA LEU A 4 -0.15 61.58 0.79
C LEU A 4 -1.16 60.54 1.30
N LYS A 5 -2.16 60.22 0.49
CA LYS A 5 -2.94 58.98 0.66
C LYS A 5 -2.08 57.89 0.04
N GLY A 6 -1.09 57.47 0.81
CA GLY A 6 -0.24 56.34 0.50
C GLY A 6 -1.09 55.09 0.30
N ALA A 7 -0.83 54.45 -0.84
CA ALA A 7 -0.75 53.01 -1.03
C ALA A 7 -1.35 52.16 0.10
N ASP A 8 -2.53 51.62 -0.15
CA ASP A 8 -2.90 50.32 0.40
C ASP A 8 -3.32 49.44 -0.78
N THR A 9 -2.30 49.05 -1.55
CA THR A 9 -2.37 47.89 -2.44
C THR A 9 -1.58 46.82 -1.73
N THR A 10 -2.25 46.00 -0.92
CA THR A 10 -1.71 44.72 -0.50
C THR A 10 -1.90 43.74 -1.67
N PRO A 11 -0.85 43.33 -2.42
CA PRO A 11 -0.97 42.19 -3.33
C PRO A 11 -0.62 40.95 -2.49
N GLY A 12 -1.64 40.28 -1.95
CA GLY A 12 -1.45 39.40 -0.79
C GLY A 12 -2.03 37.98 -0.86
N HIS A 13 -2.42 37.46 -2.03
CA HIS A 13 -2.98 36.09 -2.14
C HIS A 13 -2.47 35.28 -3.34
N GLU A 14 -1.45 35.74 -4.06
CA GLU A 14 -0.85 34.95 -5.13
C GLU A 14 -0.01 33.80 -4.54
N GLY A 15 0.71 34.02 -3.44
CA GLY A 15 1.62 33.04 -2.81
C GLY A 15 0.95 31.71 -2.44
N ASP A 16 -0.29 31.77 -1.97
CA ASP A 16 -1.07 30.66 -1.41
C ASP A 16 -1.44 29.63 -2.50
N GLU A 17 -1.75 30.11 -3.71
CA GLU A 17 -2.10 29.26 -4.85
C GLU A 17 -0.88 28.54 -5.43
N TRP A 18 0.28 29.22 -5.47
CA TRP A 18 1.55 28.63 -5.93
C TRP A 18 2.11 27.61 -4.93
N GLU A 19 1.83 27.76 -3.63
CA GLU A 19 2.17 26.76 -2.62
C GLU A 19 1.25 25.53 -2.73
N GLY A 20 -0.06 25.73 -2.89
CA GLY A 20 -1.01 24.63 -3.08
C GLY A 20 -0.73 23.78 -4.33
N ALA A 21 -0.37 24.43 -5.45
CA ALA A 21 -0.01 23.72 -6.69
C ALA A 21 1.27 22.88 -6.53
N ARG A 22 2.32 23.43 -5.92
CA ARG A 22 3.58 22.70 -5.68
C ARG A 22 3.40 21.54 -4.70
N VAL A 23 2.62 21.73 -3.65
CA VAL A 23 2.33 20.67 -2.66
C VAL A 23 1.57 19.51 -3.31
N LYS A 24 0.58 19.80 -4.16
CA LYS A 24 -0.17 18.76 -4.90
C LYS A 24 0.75 17.95 -5.82
N GLU A 25 1.59 18.63 -6.60
CA GLU A 25 2.52 17.98 -7.53
C GLU A 25 3.53 17.08 -6.80
N ILE A 26 4.07 17.53 -5.65
CA ILE A 26 4.96 16.72 -4.81
C ILE A 26 4.24 15.48 -4.28
N ILE A 27 3.01 15.62 -3.81
CA ILE A 27 2.24 14.51 -3.24
C ILE A 27 1.87 13.50 -4.32
N GLU A 28 1.45 13.96 -5.51
CA GLU A 28 1.18 13.08 -6.65
C GLU A 28 2.42 12.28 -7.04
N LEU A 29 3.59 12.94 -7.12
CA LEU A 29 4.87 12.31 -7.43
C LEU A 29 5.27 11.28 -6.38
N ILE A 30 5.18 11.60 -5.09
CA ILE A 30 5.50 10.66 -4.00
C ILE A 30 4.55 9.47 -4.04
N GLY A 31 3.25 9.72 -4.20
CA GLY A 31 2.24 8.66 -4.31
C GLY A 31 2.52 7.74 -5.50
N GLU A 32 2.86 8.29 -6.67
CA GLU A 32 3.19 7.50 -7.86
C GLU A 32 4.48 6.70 -7.68
N ALA A 33 5.51 7.30 -7.08
CA ALA A 33 6.75 6.60 -6.78
C ALA A 33 6.53 5.43 -5.82
N LEU A 34 5.76 5.63 -4.75
CA LEU A 34 5.44 4.57 -3.79
C LEU A 34 4.60 3.45 -4.41
N ASP A 35 3.63 3.81 -5.27
CA ASP A 35 2.83 2.85 -6.01
C ASP A 35 3.72 1.98 -6.91
N PHE A 36 4.58 2.62 -7.70
CA PHE A 36 5.54 1.94 -8.56
C PHE A 36 6.48 1.02 -7.79
N VAL A 37 7.05 1.48 -6.67
CA VAL A 37 7.92 0.67 -5.81
C VAL A 37 7.15 -0.51 -5.21
N GLY A 38 5.92 -0.31 -4.75
CA GLY A 38 5.06 -1.37 -4.24
C GLY A 38 4.81 -2.46 -5.28
N VAL A 39 4.40 -2.09 -6.49
CA VAL A 39 4.22 -3.02 -7.62
C VAL A 39 5.53 -3.73 -7.95
N LEU A 40 6.65 -3.02 -7.99
CA LEU A 40 7.96 -3.58 -8.29
C LEU A 40 8.38 -4.62 -7.25
N VAL A 41 8.15 -4.37 -5.96
CA VAL A 41 8.45 -5.31 -4.87
C VAL A 41 7.63 -6.60 -5.02
N ILE A 42 6.34 -6.48 -5.32
CA ILE A 42 5.46 -7.65 -5.55
C ILE A 42 5.96 -8.45 -6.75
N ALA A 43 6.23 -7.78 -7.86
CA ALA A 43 6.68 -8.39 -9.10
C ALA A 43 8.03 -9.09 -8.92
N ALA A 44 9.02 -8.40 -8.35
CA ALA A 44 10.36 -8.93 -8.13
C ALA A 44 10.34 -10.11 -7.15
N GLY A 45 9.64 -9.99 -6.02
CA GLY A 45 9.56 -11.06 -5.04
C GLY A 45 8.84 -12.31 -5.58
N THR A 46 7.78 -12.11 -6.37
CA THR A 46 7.07 -13.20 -7.06
C THR A 46 7.97 -13.87 -8.11
N LEU A 47 8.69 -13.08 -8.91
CA LEU A 47 9.60 -13.58 -9.93
C LEU A 47 10.76 -14.36 -9.31
N ILE A 48 11.40 -13.83 -8.26
CA ILE A 48 12.50 -14.50 -7.55
C ILE A 48 12.02 -15.82 -6.95
N ALA A 49 10.86 -15.84 -6.29
CA ALA A 49 10.28 -17.05 -5.75
C ALA A 49 10.00 -18.08 -6.87
N GLY A 50 9.44 -17.64 -7.99
CA GLY A 50 9.12 -18.47 -9.15
C GLY A 50 10.36 -19.07 -9.82
N VAL A 51 11.37 -18.26 -10.11
CA VAL A 51 12.64 -18.70 -10.72
C VAL A 51 13.35 -19.69 -9.78
N THR A 52 13.42 -19.38 -8.49
CA THR A 52 14.05 -20.28 -7.52
C THR A 52 13.32 -21.62 -7.42
N PHE A 53 11.99 -21.59 -7.44
CA PHE A 53 11.17 -22.81 -7.47
C PHE A 53 11.39 -23.61 -8.77
N ALA A 54 11.38 -22.96 -9.93
CA ALA A 54 11.56 -23.60 -11.23
C ALA A 54 12.95 -24.24 -11.37
N LEU A 55 14.02 -23.54 -10.99
CA LEU A 55 15.39 -24.06 -11.00
C LEU A 55 15.56 -25.25 -10.07
N ARG A 56 14.99 -25.19 -8.86
CA ARG A 56 15.00 -26.31 -7.91
C ARG A 56 14.21 -27.50 -8.45
N TYR A 57 13.01 -27.27 -8.97
CA TYR A 57 12.17 -28.30 -9.56
C TYR A 57 12.84 -28.99 -10.74
N ALA A 58 13.48 -28.24 -11.64
CA ALA A 58 14.23 -28.80 -12.76
C ALA A 58 15.37 -29.72 -12.31
N ARG A 59 16.00 -29.42 -11.16
CA ARG A 59 17.13 -30.19 -10.61
C ARG A 59 16.70 -31.45 -9.86
N THR A 60 15.66 -31.39 -9.04
CA THR A 60 15.24 -32.53 -8.20
C THR A 60 14.04 -33.30 -8.73
N ARG A 61 13.29 -32.78 -9.72
CA ARG A 61 12.04 -33.35 -10.27
C ARG A 61 10.96 -33.68 -9.21
N ARG A 62 11.15 -33.26 -7.96
CA ARG A 62 10.23 -33.48 -6.83
C ARG A 62 9.57 -32.15 -6.49
N ALA A 63 8.29 -32.00 -6.82
CA ALA A 63 7.53 -30.77 -6.53
C ALA A 63 7.04 -30.68 -5.07
N THR A 64 6.83 -31.82 -4.42
CA THR A 64 6.00 -31.91 -3.21
C THR A 64 6.57 -31.22 -1.97
N GLY A 65 7.88 -31.02 -1.88
CA GLY A 65 8.53 -30.37 -0.73
C GLY A 65 8.69 -28.84 -0.85
N PHE A 66 8.54 -28.27 -2.04
CA PHE A 66 8.95 -26.87 -2.31
C PHE A 66 7.79 -25.90 -2.49
N TYR A 67 6.56 -26.41 -2.66
CA TYR A 67 5.37 -25.59 -2.79
C TYR A 67 5.10 -24.69 -1.56
N PRO A 68 5.27 -25.14 -0.30
CA PRO A 68 5.12 -24.26 0.86
C PRO A 68 6.13 -23.10 0.87
N ALA A 69 7.38 -23.37 0.50
CA ALA A 69 8.44 -22.36 0.45
C ALA A 69 8.19 -21.32 -0.66
N PHE A 70 7.70 -21.75 -1.82
CA PHE A 70 7.27 -20.84 -2.89
C PHE A 70 6.12 -19.94 -2.43
N ARG A 71 5.04 -20.50 -1.86
CA ARG A 71 3.91 -19.70 -1.32
C ARG A 71 4.36 -18.73 -0.23
N GLN A 72 5.30 -19.12 0.63
CA GLN A 72 5.86 -18.23 1.65
C GLN A 72 6.65 -17.06 1.04
N GLY A 73 7.42 -17.31 -0.03
CA GLY A 73 8.17 -16.26 -0.74
C GLY A 73 7.24 -15.25 -1.41
N VAL A 74 6.26 -15.74 -2.18
CA VAL A 74 5.24 -14.90 -2.82
C VAL A 74 4.43 -14.14 -1.77
N GLY A 75 4.03 -14.80 -0.69
CA GLY A 75 3.27 -14.19 0.39
C GLY A 75 3.98 -13.04 1.08
N ARG A 76 5.27 -13.19 1.39
CA ARG A 76 6.08 -12.11 1.97
C ARG A 76 6.22 -10.91 1.02
N ALA A 77 6.41 -11.17 -0.27
CA ALA A 77 6.52 -10.12 -1.28
C ALA A 77 5.22 -9.33 -1.43
N ILE A 78 4.08 -10.03 -1.45
CA ILE A 78 2.75 -9.40 -1.51
C ILE A 78 2.51 -8.57 -0.25
N LEU A 79 2.78 -9.10 0.94
CA LEU A 79 2.52 -8.39 2.20
C LEU A 79 3.34 -7.08 2.29
N LEU A 80 4.64 -7.15 1.97
CA LEU A 80 5.51 -5.97 1.92
C LEU A 80 5.08 -4.97 0.84
N GLY A 81 4.71 -5.47 -0.35
CA GLY A 81 4.20 -4.63 -1.43
C GLY A 81 2.92 -3.92 -1.04
N LEU A 82 1.99 -4.63 -0.38
CA LEU A 82 0.74 -4.06 0.11
C LEU A 82 0.96 -3.01 1.20
N GLU A 83 1.99 -3.12 2.04
CA GLU A 83 2.35 -2.05 3.00
C GLU A 83 2.78 -0.75 2.29
N LEU A 84 3.46 -0.87 1.14
CA LEU A 84 3.91 0.27 0.34
C LEU A 84 2.78 0.88 -0.49
N LEU A 85 2.01 0.03 -1.18
CA LEU A 85 0.80 0.43 -1.89
C LEU A 85 -0.13 1.13 -0.90
N VAL A 86 -0.38 0.48 0.24
CA VAL A 86 -0.64 1.04 1.58
C VAL A 86 -0.59 2.56 1.70
N ALA A 87 0.64 3.00 1.92
CA ALA A 87 1.06 4.37 2.12
C ALA A 87 0.78 5.25 0.90
N ALA A 88 0.99 4.75 -0.32
CA ALA A 88 0.76 5.51 -1.56
C ALA A 88 -0.67 6.06 -1.67
N ASP A 89 -1.67 5.23 -1.43
CA ASP A 89 -3.07 5.69 -1.47
C ASP A 89 -3.39 6.65 -0.31
N ILE A 90 -2.83 6.44 0.89
CA ILE A 90 -3.08 7.36 2.03
C ILE A 90 -2.54 8.76 1.71
N ILE A 91 -1.33 8.85 1.15
CA ILE A 91 -0.70 10.12 0.77
C ILE A 91 -1.55 10.85 -0.26
N ARG A 92 -2.02 10.15 -1.30
CA ARG A 92 -2.85 10.73 -2.36
C ARG A 92 -4.23 11.16 -1.85
N THR A 93 -4.79 10.44 -0.87
CA THR A 93 -6.14 10.70 -0.35
C THR A 93 -6.24 11.92 0.55
N VAL A 94 -5.23 12.19 1.39
CA VAL A 94 -5.26 13.30 2.35
C VAL A 94 -4.95 14.67 1.71
N ALA A 95 -4.28 14.68 0.56
CA ALA A 95 -3.72 15.89 -0.05
C ALA A 95 -4.66 16.69 -0.96
N VAL A 96 -5.73 16.06 -1.47
CA VAL A 96 -6.61 16.70 -2.44
C VAL A 96 -7.72 17.44 -1.71
N SER A 97 -7.71 18.77 -1.84
CA SER A 97 -8.76 19.70 -1.37
C SER A 97 -10.16 19.07 -1.46
N PRO A 98 -10.82 18.76 -0.32
CA PRO A 98 -11.98 17.88 -0.32
C PRO A 98 -13.19 18.58 -0.93
N THR A 99 -13.59 18.15 -2.13
CA THR A 99 -14.94 18.38 -2.67
C THR A 99 -15.75 17.10 -2.50
N PHE A 100 -17.07 17.18 -2.35
CA PHE A 100 -17.93 16.00 -2.19
C PHE A 100 -17.78 14.98 -3.33
N GLN A 101 -17.50 15.45 -4.56
CA GLN A 101 -17.22 14.58 -5.71
C GLN A 101 -15.86 13.89 -5.60
N SER A 102 -14.81 14.63 -5.22
CA SER A 102 -13.47 14.06 -4.99
C SER A 102 -13.49 13.03 -3.86
N VAL A 103 -14.22 13.29 -2.77
CA VAL A 103 -14.40 12.35 -1.65
C VAL A 103 -15.15 11.09 -2.08
N GLY A 104 -16.14 11.21 -2.98
CA GLY A 104 -16.87 10.05 -3.53
C GLY A 104 -15.97 9.10 -4.31
N VAL A 105 -15.15 9.64 -5.22
CA VAL A 105 -14.14 8.85 -5.98
C VAL A 105 -13.14 8.21 -5.02
N LEU A 106 -12.73 8.96 -3.99
CA LEU A 106 -11.81 8.50 -2.97
C LEU A 106 -12.33 7.31 -2.18
N ALA A 107 -13.59 7.40 -1.74
CA ALA A 107 -14.25 6.34 -0.98
C ALA A 107 -14.35 5.05 -1.80
N VAL A 108 -14.61 5.15 -3.11
CA VAL A 108 -14.64 4.00 -4.01
C VAL A 108 -13.26 3.37 -4.15
N ILE A 109 -12.21 4.17 -4.37
CA ILE A 109 -10.83 3.68 -4.49
C ILE A 109 -10.41 2.94 -3.20
N VAL A 110 -10.64 3.56 -2.04
CA VAL A 110 -10.31 2.96 -0.73
C VAL A 110 -11.11 1.67 -0.49
N ALA A 111 -12.39 1.64 -0.87
CA ALA A 111 -13.24 0.45 -0.72
C ALA A 111 -12.75 -0.73 -1.58
N VAL A 112 -12.45 -0.48 -2.87
CA VAL A 112 -11.90 -1.50 -3.78
C VAL A 112 -10.58 -2.03 -3.24
N ARG A 113 -9.72 -1.13 -2.79
CA ARG A 113 -8.41 -1.45 -2.24
C ARG A 113 -8.49 -2.31 -0.97
N THR A 114 -9.39 -1.96 -0.05
CA THR A 114 -9.62 -2.72 1.17
C THR A 114 -10.15 -4.11 0.86
N PHE A 115 -11.12 -4.20 -0.07
CA PHE A 115 -11.71 -5.48 -0.47
C PHE A 115 -10.70 -6.42 -1.14
N LEU A 116 -9.89 -5.91 -2.09
CA LEU A 116 -8.87 -6.71 -2.78
C LEU A 116 -7.77 -7.18 -1.83
N SER A 117 -7.26 -6.27 -0.98
CA SER A 117 -6.24 -6.61 0.01
C SER A 117 -6.75 -7.68 0.98
N PHE A 118 -7.98 -7.52 1.46
CA PHE A 118 -8.64 -8.49 2.35
C PHE A 118 -8.84 -9.86 1.68
N SER A 119 -9.35 -9.89 0.45
CA SER A 119 -9.58 -11.12 -0.31
C SER A 119 -8.28 -11.91 -0.52
N LEU A 120 -7.19 -11.24 -0.89
CA LEU A 120 -5.88 -11.87 -1.07
C LEU A 120 -5.32 -12.42 0.24
N GLN A 121 -5.48 -11.69 1.34
CA GLN A 121 -4.98 -12.12 2.65
C GLN A 121 -5.72 -13.37 3.16
N VAL A 122 -7.04 -13.44 2.97
CA VAL A 122 -7.85 -14.61 3.29
C VAL A 122 -7.48 -15.83 2.45
N GLU A 123 -7.27 -15.65 1.14
CA GLU A 123 -6.84 -16.74 0.24
C GLU A 123 -5.45 -17.28 0.61
N LEU A 124 -4.56 -16.39 1.04
CA LEU A 124 -3.18 -16.75 1.36
C LEU A 124 -3.06 -17.43 2.73
N GLU A 125 -3.81 -16.96 3.73
CA GLU A 125 -3.78 -17.51 5.09
C GLU A 125 -4.68 -18.74 5.26
N GLY A 126 -5.72 -18.89 4.42
CA GLY A 126 -6.69 -19.98 4.48
C GLY A 126 -7.56 -19.95 5.76
N ARG A 127 -7.49 -18.88 6.52
CA ARG A 127 -8.20 -18.65 7.78
C ARG A 127 -8.57 -17.17 7.87
N LEU A 128 -9.71 -16.89 8.48
CA LEU A 128 -10.18 -15.53 8.67
C LEU A 128 -9.35 -14.85 9.76
N PRO A 129 -9.05 -13.55 9.67
CA PRO A 129 -8.18 -12.86 10.62
C PRO A 129 -8.73 -12.84 12.05
N TRP A 130 -10.03 -13.08 12.23
CA TRP A 130 -10.69 -13.20 13.52
C TRP A 130 -10.71 -14.63 14.11
N GLN A 131 -10.03 -15.61 13.49
CA GLN A 131 -9.90 -16.94 14.09
C GLN A 131 -8.83 -16.93 15.19
N PRO A 132 -9.21 -17.19 16.47
CA PRO A 132 -8.25 -17.29 17.56
C PRO A 132 -7.28 -18.44 17.33
N ARG A 133 -5.98 -18.20 17.58
CA ARG A 133 -4.96 -19.26 17.56
C ARG A 133 -5.35 -20.29 18.64
N PRO A 134 -5.42 -21.61 18.32
CA PRO A 134 -5.76 -22.61 19.32
C PRO A 134 -4.81 -22.46 20.51
N ALA A 135 -5.35 -22.19 21.69
CA ALA A 135 -4.58 -22.12 22.91
C ALA A 135 -3.83 -23.44 23.05
N ALA A 136 -2.50 -23.37 23.20
CA ALA A 136 -1.71 -24.54 23.58
C ALA A 136 -2.37 -25.13 24.84
N GLY A 137 -2.95 -26.32 24.70
CA GLY A 137 -3.63 -27.00 25.79
C GLY A 137 -2.68 -27.15 26.99
N PRO A 138 -3.19 -27.14 28.23
CA PRO A 138 -2.35 -27.30 29.41
C PRO A 138 -1.50 -28.57 29.30
N PRO A 139 -0.24 -28.56 29.76
CA PRO A 139 0.59 -29.75 29.75
C PRO A 139 -0.10 -30.88 30.51
N PRO A 140 -0.02 -32.14 30.03
CA PRO A 140 -0.64 -33.26 30.71
C PRO A 140 -0.09 -33.38 32.13
N SER A 141 -0.97 -33.24 33.12
CA SER A 141 -0.66 -33.55 34.51
C SER A 141 -0.50 -35.06 34.62
N GLY A 142 0.75 -35.52 34.62
CA GLY A 142 1.10 -36.92 34.89
C GLY A 142 0.67 -37.30 36.31
N GLY A 143 -0.10 -38.38 36.40
CA GLY A 143 -0.35 -39.16 37.61
C GLY A 143 0.18 -40.57 37.40
#